data_AF-A0A2G9UZ74-F1
#
_entry.id   AF-A0A2G9UZ74-F1
#
_cell.length_a   1.000
_cell.length_b   1.000
_cell.length_c   1.000
_cell.angle_alpha   90.00
_cell.angle_beta   90.00
_cell.angle_gamma   90.00
#
_symmetry.space_group_name_H-M   'P 1'
#
loop_
_entity.id
_entity.type
_entity.pdbx_description
1 polymer ?
#
loop_
_entity_poly.entity_id
_entity_poly.type
_entity_poly.pdbx_seq_one_letter_code
_entity_poly.pdbx_strand_id
1 'polypeptide(L)'
;MTATEQWIFLCAAHKNPKECSAIDYTRHTLDGAASLLNSNKYFPSRINIKESSLSKLGSVCRRVYRIFSHAYFHHRQLFDEFENSTHLCKRFTTYVTKYNLMAQEHLIVPILPSQQS
;
A
#
# COMPACT_ATOMS: atom_id res chain seq x y z
N MET A 1 -0.86 7.72 10.80
CA MET A 1 0.45 7.39 10.21
C MET A 1 0.78 8.40 9.14
N THR A 2 1.97 8.99 9.17
CA THR A 2 2.42 10.00 8.20
C THR A 2 3.42 9.40 7.21
N ALA A 3 3.49 9.92 5.98
CA ALA A 3 4.66 9.73 5.11
C ALA A 3 5.54 10.98 5.10
N THR A 4 4.92 12.16 5.06
CA THR A 4 5.58 13.45 5.26
C THR A 4 4.63 14.35 6.06
N GLU A 5 5.03 15.57 6.38
CA GLU A 5 4.15 16.56 7.02
C GLU A 5 2.90 16.88 6.18
N GLN A 6 2.97 16.70 4.86
CA GLN A 6 1.86 16.94 3.92
C GLN A 6 0.95 15.71 3.73
N TRP A 7 1.44 14.51 4.07
CA TRP A 7 0.75 13.25 3.82
C TRP A 7 0.41 12.53 5.13
N ILE A 8 -0.78 12.83 5.66
CA ILE A 8 -1.37 12.17 6.82
C ILE A 8 -2.34 11.07 6.36
N PHE A 9 -2.09 9.83 6.79
CA PHE A 9 -2.95 8.68 6.49
C PHE A 9 -3.84 8.33 7.68
N LEU A 10 -5.15 8.48 7.46
CA LEU A 10 -6.20 8.06 8.38
C LEU A 10 -6.51 6.56 8.19
N CYS A 11 -6.74 5.87 9.30
CA CYS A 11 -6.99 4.43 9.35
C CYS A 11 -8.48 4.13 9.17
N ALA A 12 -8.80 3.29 8.17
CA ALA A 12 -10.17 2.92 7.82
C ALA A 12 -10.70 1.70 8.61
N ALA A 13 -9.94 1.14 9.55
CA ALA A 13 -10.40 0.03 10.41
C ALA A 13 -11.39 0.49 11.49
N HIS A 14 -11.59 1.80 11.64
CA HIS A 14 -12.48 2.40 12.62
C HIS A 14 -13.78 2.88 11.98
N LYS A 15 -14.83 2.98 12.78
CA LYS A 15 -16.16 3.45 12.34
C LYS A 15 -16.08 4.78 11.60
N ASN A 16 -15.26 5.71 12.12
CA ASN A 16 -14.85 6.93 11.43
C ASN A 16 -13.33 6.89 11.24
N PRO A 17 -12.80 7.21 10.04
CA PRO A 17 -11.36 7.25 9.81
C PRO A 17 -10.67 8.16 10.83
N LYS A 18 -9.65 7.63 11.50
CA LYS A 18 -8.89 8.38 12.51
C LYS A 18 -7.40 8.09 12.42
N GLU A 19 -6.61 8.90 13.12
CA GLU A 19 -5.19 8.66 13.25
C GLU A 19 -4.90 7.41 14.08
N CYS A 20 -3.84 6.73 13.70
CA CYS A 20 -3.25 5.60 14.40
C CYS A 20 -1.74 5.78 14.38
N SER A 21 -1.08 5.21 15.40
CA SER A 21 0.37 5.01 15.39
C SER A 21 0.78 4.26 14.12
N ALA A 22 2.05 4.40 13.69
CA ALA A 22 2.53 3.73 12.49
C ALA A 22 2.39 2.20 12.58
N ILE A 23 2.69 1.63 13.75
CA ILE A 23 2.58 0.18 13.99
C ILE A 23 1.12 -0.29 13.95
N ASP A 24 0.20 0.43 14.61
CA ASP A 24 -1.23 0.07 14.59
C ASP A 24 -1.82 0.23 13.19
N TYR A 25 -1.45 1.30 12.47
CA TYR A 25 -1.88 1.51 11.10
C TYR A 25 -1.44 0.37 10.19
N THR A 26 -0.18 -0.04 10.32
CA THR A 26 0.42 -1.15 9.56
C THR A 26 -0.34 -2.44 9.84
N ARG A 27 -0.53 -2.78 11.12
CA ARG A 27 -1.29 -3.97 11.54
C ARG A 27 -2.71 -3.95 10.98
N HIS A 28 -3.47 -2.89 11.23
CA HIS A 28 -4.85 -2.75 10.75
C HIS A 28 -4.95 -2.84 9.23
N THR A 29 -3.96 -2.29 8.51
CA THR A 29 -3.92 -2.35 7.04
C THR A 29 -3.71 -3.78 6.54
N LEU A 30 -2.76 -4.50 7.12
CA LEU A 30 -2.44 -5.87 6.73
C LEU A 30 -3.56 -6.85 7.12
N ASP A 31 -4.10 -6.74 8.35
CA ASP A 31 -5.24 -7.54 8.81
C ASP A 31 -6.48 -7.28 7.94
N GLY A 32 -6.74 -6.01 7.60
CA GLY A 32 -7.83 -5.62 6.72
C GLY A 32 -7.65 -6.14 5.27
N ALA A 33 -6.43 -6.15 4.76
CA ALA A 33 -6.12 -6.72 3.45
C ALA A 33 -6.34 -8.24 3.45
N ALA A 34 -5.81 -8.94 4.45
CA ALA A 34 -5.97 -10.39 4.59
C ALA A 34 -7.45 -10.78 4.71
N SER A 35 -8.22 -10.07 5.55
CA SER A 35 -9.66 -10.30 5.71
C SER A 35 -10.43 -10.08 4.39
N LEU A 36 -10.13 -8.99 3.67
CA LEU A 36 -10.82 -8.66 2.42
C LEU A 36 -10.51 -9.67 1.32
N LEU A 37 -9.24 -10.01 1.09
CA LEU A 37 -8.82 -10.96 0.06
C LEU A 37 -9.31 -12.38 0.35
N ASN A 38 -9.52 -12.73 1.62
CA ASN A 38 -10.08 -14.01 2.04
C ASN A 38 -11.60 -14.03 2.19
N SER A 39 -12.30 -12.92 1.93
CA SER A 39 -13.75 -12.86 2.07
C SER A 39 -14.46 -13.53 0.89
N ASN A 40 -15.23 -14.59 1.16
CA ASN A 40 -16.10 -15.22 0.14
C ASN A 40 -17.17 -14.28 -0.42
N LYS A 41 -17.48 -13.18 0.28
CA LYS A 41 -18.40 -12.14 -0.21
C LYS A 41 -17.82 -11.38 -1.39
N TYR A 42 -16.53 -11.04 -1.33
CA TYR A 42 -15.86 -10.22 -2.35
C TYR A 42 -15.04 -11.07 -3.32
N PHE A 43 -14.46 -12.18 -2.87
CA PHE A 43 -13.65 -13.09 -3.67
C PHE A 43 -14.12 -14.55 -3.49
N PRO A 44 -15.32 -14.92 -3.99
CA PRO A 44 -15.86 -16.27 -3.86
C PRO A 44 -15.08 -17.33 -4.66
N SER A 45 -14.28 -16.92 -5.65
CA SER A 45 -13.40 -17.80 -6.43
C SER A 45 -12.02 -17.16 -6.55
N ARG A 46 -10.98 -18.00 -6.57
CA ARG A 46 -9.59 -17.61 -6.85
C ARG A 46 -9.24 -17.66 -8.33
N ILE A 47 -10.10 -18.27 -9.14
CA ILE A 47 -9.91 -18.47 -10.58
C ILE A 47 -10.75 -17.46 -11.35
N ASN A 48 -12.02 -17.29 -10.97
CA ASN A 48 -12.93 -16.37 -11.64
C ASN A 48 -13.19 -15.14 -10.75
N ILE A 49 -12.45 -14.05 -11.02
CA ILE A 49 -12.55 -12.81 -10.26
C ILE A 49 -13.51 -11.86 -10.97
N LYS A 50 -14.56 -11.42 -10.27
CA LYS A 50 -15.51 -10.43 -10.80
C LYS A 50 -14.83 -9.07 -10.91
N GLU A 51 -15.20 -8.29 -11.95
CA GLU A 51 -14.70 -6.94 -12.19
C GLU A 51 -14.89 -6.02 -10.97
N SER A 52 -16.05 -6.12 -10.30
CA SER A 52 -16.35 -5.36 -9.07
C SER A 52 -15.36 -5.62 -7.93
N SER A 53 -14.74 -6.81 -7.90
CA SER A 53 -13.73 -7.20 -6.91
C SER A 53 -12.34 -6.65 -7.26
N LEU A 54 -12.04 -6.40 -8.53
CA LEU A 54 -10.76 -5.80 -8.95
C LEU A 54 -10.55 -4.41 -8.36
N SER A 55 -11.63 -3.61 -8.25
CA SER A 55 -11.60 -2.30 -7.59
C SER A 55 -11.08 -2.35 -6.15
N LYS A 56 -11.29 -3.49 -5.46
CA LYS A 56 -10.84 -3.72 -4.08
C LYS A 56 -9.33 -3.96 -4.01
N LEU A 57 -8.74 -4.56 -5.04
CA LEU A 57 -7.29 -4.78 -5.13
C LEU A 57 -6.53 -3.45 -5.17
N GLY A 58 -6.99 -2.49 -5.97
CA GLY A 58 -6.40 -1.15 -6.01
C GLY A 58 -6.45 -0.45 -4.64
N SER A 59 -7.58 -0.57 -3.92
CA SER A 59 -7.70 -0.02 -2.56
C SER A 59 -6.74 -0.67 -1.56
N VAL A 60 -6.50 -1.98 -1.66
CA VAL A 60 -5.50 -2.69 -0.84
C VAL A 60 -4.10 -2.19 -1.21
N CYS A 61 -3.78 -2.15 -2.51
CA CYS A 61 -2.47 -1.73 -2.99
C CYS A 61 -2.11 -0.32 -2.52
N ARG A 62 -3.05 0.63 -2.65
CA ARG A 62 -2.88 2.01 -2.15
C ARG A 62 -2.56 2.07 -0.66
N ARG A 63 -3.20 1.22 0.16
CA ARG A 63 -2.98 1.21 1.60
C ARG A 63 -1.66 0.56 1.99
N VAL A 64 -1.30 -0.54 1.33
CA VAL A 64 0.00 -1.19 1.51
C VAL A 64 1.14 -0.25 1.11
N TYR A 65 0.99 0.49 0.01
CA TYR A 65 2.00 1.44 -0.45
C TYR A 65 2.33 2.53 0.57
N ARG A 66 1.34 2.98 1.35
CA ARG A 66 1.55 3.95 2.44
C ARG A 66 2.56 3.47 3.48
N ILE A 67 2.64 2.16 3.72
CA ILE A 67 3.62 1.55 4.63
C ILE A 67 5.03 1.71 4.05
N PHE A 68 5.21 1.47 2.74
CA PHE A 68 6.49 1.74 2.08
C PHE A 68 6.86 3.23 2.15
N SER A 69 5.92 4.13 1.89
CA SER A 69 6.17 5.57 2.00
C SER A 69 6.60 5.96 3.41
N HIS A 70 5.90 5.47 4.43
CA HIS A 70 6.28 5.71 5.82
C HIS A 70 7.69 5.20 6.12
N ALA A 71 8.01 3.97 5.73
CA ALA A 71 9.33 3.39 5.92
C ALA A 71 10.43 4.19 5.20
N TYR A 72 10.19 4.63 3.97
CA TYR A 72 11.14 5.42 3.21
C TYR A 72 11.46 6.78 3.86
N PHE A 73 10.44 7.53 4.28
CA PHE A 73 10.62 8.89 4.80
C PHE A 73 11.00 8.96 6.29
N HIS A 74 10.62 7.97 7.09
CA HIS A 74 10.89 7.97 8.54
C HIS A 74 11.92 6.93 8.99
N HIS A 75 12.21 5.91 8.18
CA HIS A 75 13.11 4.80 8.52
C HIS A 75 14.09 4.49 7.38
N ARG A 76 14.69 5.54 6.81
CA ARG A 76 15.41 5.49 5.54
C ARG A 76 16.51 4.42 5.48
N GLN A 77 17.33 4.32 6.53
CA GLN A 77 18.43 3.33 6.58
C GLN A 77 17.91 1.89 6.48
N LEU A 78 16.87 1.55 7.26
CA LEU A 78 16.25 0.22 7.24
C LEU A 78 15.56 -0.06 5.91
N PHE A 79 14.92 0.97 5.35
CA PHE A 79 14.30 0.88 4.02
C PHE A 79 15.35 0.54 2.96
N ASP A 80 16.46 1.27 2.89
CA ASP A 80 17.49 1.06 1.88
C ASP A 80 18.17 -0.31 2.03
N GLU A 81 18.48 -0.76 3.25
CA GLU A 81 19.04 -2.09 3.50
C GLU A 81 18.12 -3.21 2.98
N PHE A 82 16.83 -3.11 3.27
CA PHE A 82 15.85 -4.10 2.84
C PHE A 82 15.58 -4.01 1.34
N GLU A 83 15.49 -2.80 0.77
CA GLU A 83 15.23 -2.61 -0.65
C GLU A 83 16.40 -3.06 -1.52
N ASN A 84 17.65 -2.80 -1.10
CA ASN A 84 18.84 -3.25 -1.82
C ASN A 84 18.94 -4.78 -1.88
N SER A 85 18.46 -5.49 -0.86
CA SER A 85 18.49 -6.95 -0.82
C SER A 85 17.29 -7.60 -1.51
N THR A 86 16.09 -7.02 -1.40
CA THR A 86 14.84 -7.69 -1.81
C THR A 86 14.13 -7.06 -3.01
N HIS A 87 14.42 -5.79 -3.30
CA HIS A 87 13.73 -4.97 -4.30
C HIS A 87 12.20 -4.97 -4.12
N LEU A 88 11.70 -5.11 -2.88
CA LEU A 88 10.29 -5.33 -2.60
C LEU A 88 9.44 -4.14 -3.05
N CYS A 89 9.83 -2.92 -2.67
CA CYS A 89 9.09 -1.72 -3.02
C CYS A 89 9.16 -1.44 -4.52
N LYS A 90 10.31 -1.67 -5.17
CA LYS A 90 10.44 -1.59 -6.64
C LYS A 90 9.50 -2.56 -7.35
N ARG A 91 9.53 -3.84 -6.98
CA ARG A 91 8.67 -4.88 -7.57
C ARG A 91 7.19 -4.55 -7.37
N PHE A 92 6.83 -4.10 -6.17
CA PHE A 92 5.47 -3.68 -5.85
C PHE A 92 5.04 -2.46 -6.67
N THR A 93 5.90 -1.44 -6.78
CA THR A 93 5.63 -0.22 -7.56
C THR A 93 5.45 -0.57 -9.04
N THR A 94 6.33 -1.39 -9.62
CA THR A 94 6.18 -1.89 -11.00
C THR A 94 4.87 -2.66 -11.18
N TYR A 95 4.49 -3.51 -10.22
CA TYR A 95 3.22 -4.26 -10.27
C TYR A 95 2.00 -3.32 -10.29
N VAL A 96 1.92 -2.35 -9.38
CA VAL A 96 0.75 -1.45 -9.31
C VAL A 96 0.65 -0.52 -10.50
N THR A 97 1.77 -0.09 -11.07
CA THR A 97 1.80 0.72 -12.30
C THR A 97 1.41 -0.13 -13.52
N LYS A 98 1.99 -1.33 -13.67
CA LYS A 98 1.72 -2.22 -14.83
C LYS A 98 0.24 -2.55 -14.99
N TYR A 99 -0.48 -2.70 -13.88
CA TYR A 99 -1.90 -3.07 -13.86
C TYR A 99 -2.84 -1.90 -13.52
N ASN A 100 -2.35 -0.64 -13.54
CA ASN A 100 -3.14 0.55 -13.24
C ASN A 100 -3.92 0.47 -11.91
N LEU A 101 -3.33 -0.16 -10.89
CA LEU A 101 -3.95 -0.35 -9.57
C LEU A 101 -3.86 0.91 -8.70
N MET A 102 -2.92 1.79 -9.05
CA MET A 102 -2.65 3.06 -8.37
C MET A 102 -2.34 4.13 -9.40
N ALA A 103 -2.84 5.34 -9.16
CA ALA A 103 -2.51 6.51 -9.94
C ALA A 103 -1.11 7.04 -9.57
N GLN A 104 -0.42 7.67 -10.54
CA GLN A 104 0.99 8.03 -10.42
C GLN A 104 1.23 9.07 -9.31
N GLU A 105 0.28 9.96 -9.07
CA GLU A 105 0.31 10.97 -8.01
C GLU A 105 0.33 10.38 -6.59
N HIS A 106 -0.05 9.11 -6.43
CA HIS A 106 0.04 8.39 -5.16
C HIS A 106 1.38 7.67 -4.97
N LEU A 107 2.21 7.59 -6.02
CA LEU A 107 3.53 6.97 -5.99
C LEU A 107 4.57 8.03 -5.63
N ILE A 108 4.72 8.27 -4.33
CA ILE A 108 5.59 9.33 -3.77
C ILE A 108 7.00 8.83 -3.42
N VAL A 109 7.26 7.52 -3.52
CA VAL A 109 8.58 6.95 -3.24
C VAL A 109 9.37 6.85 -4.56
N PRO A 110 10.50 7.57 -4.73
CA PRO A 110 11.19 7.73 -5.99
C PRO A 110 12.07 6.51 -6.34
N ILE A 111 11.43 5.38 -6.64
CA ILE A 111 12.10 4.09 -6.91
C ILE A 111 12.18 3.76 -8.40
N LEU A 112 11.30 4.36 -9.22
CA LEU A 112 11.34 4.18 -10.67
C LEU A 112 12.15 5.32 -11.32
N PRO A 113 12.89 5.04 -12.42
CA PRO A 113 13.75 6.03 -13.08
C PRO A 113 12.99 7.30 -13.53
N SER A 114 11.70 7.18 -13.83
CA SER A 114 10.84 8.29 -14.25
C SER A 114 10.45 9.26 -13.14
N GLN A 115 10.89 9.03 -11.90
CA GLN A 115 10.62 9.91 -10.74
C GLN A 115 11.89 10.49 -10.09
N GLN A 116 13.05 10.29 -10.71
CA GLN A 116 14.29 11.00 -10.37
C GLN A 116 14.39 12.23 -11.29
N SER A 117 13.77 13.32 -10.88
CA SER A 117 13.95 14.65 -11.49
C SER A 117 14.64 15.57 -10.52
#